data_AF-A0A820J058-F1
#
_entry.id   AF-A0A820J058-F1
#
_cell.length_a   1.000
_cell.length_b   1.000
_cell.length_c   1.000
_cell.angle_alpha   90.00
_cell.angle_beta   90.00
_cell.angle_gamma   90.00
#
_symmetry.space_group_name_H-M   'P 1'
#
loop_
_entity.id
_entity.type
_entity.pdbx_description
1 polymer ?
#
loop_
_entity_poly.entity_id
_entity_poly.type
_entity_poly.pdbx_seq_one_letter_code
_entity_poly.pdbx_strand_id
1 'polypeptide(L)'
;MSEKNEINGSNSSSNNLYLDKPCIKKELYGNELFGFGSMQGWRKTNEDFSKYLMPFDNYLWKDWAFFSIFDGHNGIETAKNAANIIDKYLLESLNKVQSNIEYDQLNDIIKRTFIELNKHLREIVQDDSGSVC
;
A
#
# COMPACT_ATOMS: atom_id res chain seq x y z
N MET A 1 1.27 56.55 10.26
CA MET A 1 2.44 56.12 9.46
C MET A 1 2.50 54.62 9.59
N SER A 2 2.28 53.97 8.46
CA SER A 2 1.66 52.65 8.32
C SER A 2 2.60 51.50 8.66
N GLU A 3 1.99 50.40 9.12
CA GLU A 3 2.58 49.07 9.27
C GLU A 3 3.41 48.69 8.04
N LYS A 4 4.65 48.26 8.25
CA LYS A 4 5.40 47.52 7.24
C LYS A 4 5.20 46.04 7.50
N ASN A 5 4.21 45.49 6.80
CA ASN A 5 4.10 44.06 6.51
C ASN A 5 5.36 43.62 5.74
N GLU A 6 6.24 42.87 6.38
CA GLU A 6 7.25 42.08 5.67
C GLU A 6 6.58 40.83 5.11
N ILE A 7 6.01 40.99 3.91
CA ILE A 7 5.77 39.90 2.98
C ILE A 7 7.10 39.65 2.27
N ASN A 8 7.89 38.71 2.77
CA ASN A 8 8.94 38.05 2.01
C ASN A 8 8.47 36.59 1.88
N GLY A 9 8.07 36.07 0.74
CA GLY A 9 8.62 36.30 -0.59
C GLY A 9 9.17 34.96 -1.08
N SER A 10 8.57 34.44 -2.14
CA SER A 10 8.99 33.30 -2.95
C SER A 10 8.86 31.89 -2.35
N ASN A 11 7.77 31.23 -2.77
CA ASN A 11 7.75 29.82 -3.13
C ASN A 11 9.08 29.42 -3.80
N SER A 12 9.97 28.78 -3.05
CA SER A 12 10.95 27.88 -3.65
C SER A 12 10.33 26.49 -3.58
N SER A 13 9.73 26.06 -4.69
CA SER A 13 9.43 24.64 -4.91
C SER A 13 10.77 23.91 -5.00
N SER A 14 11.37 23.65 -3.85
CA SER A 14 12.60 22.90 -3.78
C SER A 14 12.30 21.47 -4.21
N ASN A 15 12.86 21.07 -5.36
CA ASN A 15 12.98 19.69 -5.86
C ASN A 15 13.72 18.74 -4.89
N ASN A 16 13.87 19.12 -3.62
CA ASN A 16 14.49 18.27 -2.62
C ASN A 16 13.51 17.14 -2.26
N LEU A 17 13.93 15.88 -2.41
CA LEU A 17 13.12 14.70 -2.07
C LEU A 17 13.16 14.37 -0.56
N TYR A 18 14.02 15.06 0.19
CA TYR A 18 14.31 14.78 1.59
C TYR A 18 13.90 15.94 2.51
N LEU A 19 13.62 15.59 3.77
CA LEU A 19 13.44 16.49 4.90
C LEU A 19 14.79 16.89 5.50
N ASP A 20 14.85 18.00 6.24
CA ASP A 20 16.05 18.43 6.95
C ASP A 20 16.38 17.53 8.17
N LYS A 21 15.36 16.85 8.70
CA LYS A 21 15.45 15.87 9.80
C LYS A 21 14.46 14.73 9.56
N PRO A 22 14.73 13.51 10.01
CA PRO A 22 13.83 12.39 9.77
C PRO A 22 12.56 12.52 10.62
N CYS A 23 11.42 12.18 10.02
CA CYS A 23 10.19 11.92 10.74
C CYS A 23 10.31 10.57 11.45
N ILE A 24 10.50 10.60 12.77
CA ILE A 24 10.71 9.41 13.62
C ILE A 24 9.41 8.84 14.22
N LYS A 25 8.26 9.44 13.90
CA LYS A 25 6.94 8.96 14.34
C LYS A 25 6.72 7.56 13.75
N LYS A 26 6.41 6.60 14.60
CA LYS A 26 6.11 5.23 14.20
C LYS A 26 4.61 5.01 14.23
N GLU A 27 4.10 4.33 13.21
CA GLU A 27 2.80 3.68 13.25
C GLU A 27 3.05 2.22 13.58
N LEU A 28 2.51 1.75 14.70
CA LEU A 28 2.70 0.39 15.18
C LEU A 28 1.38 -0.37 15.07
N TYR A 29 1.43 -1.57 14.52
CA TYR A 29 0.29 -2.45 14.32
C TYR A 29 0.66 -3.84 14.80
N GLY A 30 -0.29 -4.56 15.40
CA GLY A 30 -0.02 -5.89 15.93
C GLY A 30 -0.95 -6.32 17.05
N ASN A 31 -0.73 -7.54 17.51
CA ASN A 31 -1.32 -8.16 18.69
C ASN A 31 -0.32 -9.16 19.29
N GLU A 32 -0.78 -10.11 20.10
CA GLU A 32 0.09 -11.10 20.76
C GLU A 32 0.81 -12.06 19.79
N LEU A 33 0.34 -12.18 18.54
CA LEU A 33 0.90 -13.10 17.54
C LEU A 33 1.78 -12.42 16.49
N PHE A 34 1.58 -11.13 16.23
CA PHE A 34 2.38 -10.39 15.24
C PHE A 34 2.55 -8.92 15.61
N GLY A 35 3.59 -8.29 15.07
CA GLY A 35 3.77 -6.85 15.15
C GLY A 35 4.57 -6.32 13.97
N PHE A 36 4.23 -5.13 13.50
CA PHE A 36 5.00 -4.40 12.51
C PHE A 36 4.92 -2.89 12.76
N GLY A 37 5.90 -2.16 12.22
CA GLY A 37 5.97 -0.72 12.33
C GLY A 37 6.26 -0.07 10.98
N SER A 38 5.60 1.07 10.71
CA SER A 38 5.89 1.95 9.59
C SER A 38 6.46 3.28 10.10
N MET A 39 7.40 3.86 9.36
CA MET A 39 8.03 5.14 9.68
C MET A 39 8.47 5.83 8.39
N GLN A 40 8.07 7.09 8.21
CA GLN A 40 8.40 7.89 7.03
C GLN A 40 9.91 8.15 6.86
N GLY A 41 10.62 8.37 7.97
CA GLY A 41 12.06 8.66 7.93
C GLY A 41 12.37 9.97 7.21
N TRP A 42 13.33 9.94 6.28
CA TRP A 42 13.87 11.15 5.64
C TRP A 42 13.09 11.64 4.42
N ARG A 43 12.18 10.84 3.86
CA ARG A 43 11.41 11.23 2.66
C ARG A 43 10.41 12.33 3.00
N LYS A 44 10.11 13.20 2.02
CA LYS A 44 9.03 14.20 2.17
C LYS A 44 7.65 13.58 2.30
N THR A 45 7.40 12.48 1.59
CA THR A 45 6.16 11.70 1.61
C THR A 45 6.42 10.31 2.20
N ASN A 46 5.40 9.70 2.79
CA ASN A 46 5.39 8.27 3.11
C ASN A 46 4.50 7.58 2.08
N GLU A 47 5.09 6.75 1.22
CA GLU A 47 4.39 6.07 0.12
C GLU A 47 4.21 4.58 0.40
N ASP A 48 4.70 4.09 1.55
CA ASP A 48 4.45 2.74 2.02
C ASP A 48 3.00 2.56 2.41
N PHE A 49 2.45 1.38 2.09
CA PHE A 49 1.15 0.96 2.60
C PHE A 49 1.18 -0.54 2.93
N SER A 50 0.30 -0.99 3.83
CA SER A 50 0.27 -2.38 4.26
C SER A 50 -1.15 -2.88 4.45
N LYS A 51 -1.34 -4.20 4.31
CA LYS A 51 -2.60 -4.88 4.63
C LYS A 51 -2.29 -6.12 5.43
N TYR A 52 -3.06 -6.33 6.49
CA TYR A 52 -3.01 -7.54 7.30
C TYR A 52 -4.43 -8.03 7.58
N LEU A 53 -4.62 -9.35 7.52
CA LEU A 53 -5.85 -10.05 7.84
C LEU A 53 -5.50 -11.31 8.64
N MET A 54 -5.99 -11.39 9.86
CA MET A 54 -5.84 -12.56 10.72
C MET A 54 -7.10 -12.71 11.59
N PRO A 55 -8.00 -13.66 11.28
CA PRO A 55 -7.87 -14.65 10.20
C PRO A 55 -7.99 -14.04 8.79
N PHE A 56 -7.60 -14.79 7.76
CA PHE A 56 -7.65 -14.30 6.37
C PHE A 56 -9.10 -14.05 5.92
N ASP A 57 -10.01 -14.97 6.25
CA ASP A 57 -11.45 -14.71 6.26
C ASP A 57 -12.12 -15.31 7.50
N ASN A 58 -13.42 -15.05 7.68
CA ASN A 58 -14.21 -15.60 8.79
C ASN A 58 -14.92 -16.93 8.43
N TYR A 59 -14.54 -17.57 7.32
CA TYR A 59 -15.23 -18.73 6.74
C TYR A 59 -14.26 -19.87 6.44
N LEU A 60 -13.84 -20.04 5.18
CA LEU A 60 -13.08 -21.19 4.70
C LEU A 60 -11.58 -21.09 5.04
N TRP A 61 -11.07 -19.86 5.19
CA TRP A 61 -9.66 -19.52 5.40
C TRP A 61 -9.40 -18.98 6.80
N LYS A 62 -10.20 -19.41 7.79
CA LYS A 62 -10.10 -18.98 9.19
C LYS A 62 -8.79 -19.35 9.89
N ASP A 63 -8.10 -20.38 9.39
CA ASP A 63 -6.83 -20.86 9.95
C ASP A 63 -5.63 -20.27 9.20
N TRP A 64 -5.88 -19.37 8.24
CA TRP A 64 -4.85 -18.68 7.45
C TRP A 64 -4.74 -17.22 7.89
N ALA A 65 -3.61 -16.60 7.59
CA ALA A 65 -3.40 -15.17 7.76
C ALA A 65 -2.77 -14.60 6.48
N PHE A 66 -3.06 -13.34 6.19
CA PHE A 66 -2.52 -12.64 5.03
C PHE A 66 -1.85 -11.35 5.49
N PHE A 67 -0.62 -11.12 5.05
CA PHE A 67 0.16 -9.92 5.33
C PHE A 67 0.81 -9.45 4.03
N SER A 68 0.79 -8.14 3.78
CA SER A 68 1.43 -7.54 2.62
C SER A 68 1.92 -6.14 2.95
N ILE A 69 3.05 -5.77 2.35
CA ILE A 69 3.68 -4.46 2.43
C ILE A 69 3.96 -4.03 0.99
N PHE A 70 3.57 -2.80 0.66
CA PHE A 70 3.72 -2.20 -0.65
C PHE A 70 4.57 -0.95 -0.52
N ASP A 71 5.71 -0.94 -1.22
CA ASP A 71 6.60 0.21 -1.36
C ASP A 71 6.12 1.04 -2.57
N GLY A 72 5.43 2.14 -2.29
CA GLY A 72 4.94 3.05 -3.31
C GLY A 72 6.06 3.92 -3.88
N HIS A 73 5.94 4.25 -5.17
CA HIS A 73 6.81 5.22 -5.84
C HIS A 73 5.98 6.09 -6.76
N ASN A 74 6.42 7.34 -6.94
CA ASN A 74 5.69 8.38 -7.67
C ASN A 74 4.28 8.64 -7.10
N GLY A 75 4.13 8.50 -5.78
CA GLY A 75 2.89 8.70 -5.06
C GLY A 75 2.37 7.43 -4.38
N ILE A 76 1.51 7.62 -3.38
CA ILE A 76 0.99 6.53 -2.52
C ILE A 76 -0.15 5.73 -3.18
N GLU A 77 -0.81 6.27 -4.20
CA GLU A 77 -2.10 5.75 -4.65
C GLU A 77 -2.03 4.31 -5.15
N THR A 78 -1.00 3.91 -5.91
CA THR A 78 -0.86 2.52 -6.37
C THR A 78 -0.68 1.56 -5.20
N ALA A 79 0.21 1.87 -4.24
CA ALA A 79 0.46 1.04 -3.07
C ALA A 79 -0.79 0.90 -2.18
N LYS A 80 -1.45 2.03 -1.92
CA LYS A 80 -2.70 2.08 -1.13
C LYS A 80 -3.83 1.30 -1.79
N ASN A 81 -4.08 1.51 -3.09
CA ASN A 81 -5.12 0.79 -3.79
C ASN A 81 -4.80 -0.71 -3.89
N ALA A 82 -3.53 -1.07 -4.11
CA ALA A 82 -3.12 -2.47 -4.15
C ALA A 82 -3.44 -3.19 -2.84
N ALA A 83 -3.03 -2.61 -1.72
CA ALA A 83 -3.29 -3.15 -0.38
C ALA A 83 -4.78 -3.28 -0.03
N ASN A 84 -5.62 -2.39 -0.55
CA ASN A 84 -7.05 -2.38 -0.26
C ASN A 84 -7.85 -3.43 -1.05
N ILE A 85 -7.30 -3.98 -2.13
CA ILE A 85 -8.03 -4.86 -3.04
C ILE A 85 -7.39 -6.25 -3.24
N ILE A 86 -6.07 -6.40 -3.04
CA ILE A 86 -5.35 -7.66 -3.30
C ILE A 86 -5.96 -8.86 -2.56
N ASP A 87 -6.41 -8.67 -1.32
CA ASP A 87 -7.02 -9.70 -0.50
C ASP A 87 -8.32 -10.22 -1.11
N LYS A 88 -9.10 -9.34 -1.76
CA LYS A 88 -10.36 -9.73 -2.40
C LYS A 88 -10.11 -10.63 -3.60
N TYR A 89 -9.16 -10.28 -4.47
CA TYR A 89 -8.79 -11.10 -5.63
C TYR A 89 -8.17 -12.44 -5.23
N LEU A 90 -7.37 -12.44 -4.16
CA LEU A 90 -6.79 -13.67 -3.62
C LEU A 90 -7.88 -14.58 -3.05
N LEU A 91 -8.75 -14.06 -2.17
CA LEU A 91 -9.86 -14.83 -1.59
C LEU A 91 -10.84 -15.35 -2.65
N GLU A 92 -11.19 -14.54 -3.64
CA GLU A 92 -12.07 -14.97 -4.74
C GLU A 92 -11.46 -16.15 -5.50
N SER A 93 -10.15 -16.11 -5.75
CA SER A 93 -9.43 -17.18 -6.46
C SER A 93 -9.31 -18.44 -5.61
N LEU A 94 -8.98 -18.30 -4.32
CA LEU A 94 -8.90 -19.40 -3.37
C LEU A 94 -10.24 -20.11 -3.19
N ASN A 95 -11.34 -19.37 -3.07
CA ASN A 95 -12.68 -19.92 -2.90
C ASN A 95 -13.14 -20.78 -4.08
N LYS A 96 -12.52 -20.65 -5.26
CA LYS A 96 -12.79 -21.52 -6.42
C LYS A 96 -12.16 -22.90 -6.31
N VAL A 97 -11.14 -23.09 -5.46
CA VAL A 97 -10.31 -24.31 -5.40
C VAL A 97 -10.58 -25.13 -4.11
N GLN A 98 -11.49 -24.68 -3.24
CA GLN A 98 -11.83 -25.30 -1.95
C GLN A 98 -10.62 -25.39 -0.99
N SER A 99 -10.74 -26.09 0.16
CA SER A 99 -9.77 -26.02 1.26
C SER A 99 -8.49 -26.86 1.08
N ASN A 100 -8.45 -27.80 0.13
CA ASN A 100 -7.29 -28.66 -0.10
C ASN A 100 -6.50 -28.18 -1.33
N ILE A 101 -5.78 -27.07 -1.17
CA ILE A 101 -4.97 -26.48 -2.24
C ILE A 101 -3.58 -27.10 -2.25
N GLU A 102 -3.18 -27.61 -3.42
CA GLU A 102 -1.81 -28.05 -3.65
C GLU A 102 -0.87 -26.87 -3.93
N TYR A 103 0.43 -27.04 -3.67
CA TYR A 103 1.41 -25.96 -3.81
C TYR A 103 1.43 -25.31 -5.20
N ASP A 104 1.34 -26.10 -6.27
CA ASP A 104 1.34 -25.58 -7.64
C ASP A 104 0.07 -24.78 -7.94
N GLN A 105 -1.07 -25.22 -7.42
CA GLN A 105 -2.33 -24.48 -7.52
C GLN A 105 -2.25 -23.14 -6.78
N LEU A 106 -1.66 -23.12 -5.58
CA LEU A 106 -1.47 -21.89 -4.81
C LEU A 106 -0.58 -20.89 -5.56
N ASN A 107 0.52 -21.35 -6.15
CA ASN A 107 1.39 -20.48 -6.95
C ASN A 107 0.67 -19.87 -8.15
N ASP A 108 -0.13 -20.67 -8.85
CA ASP A 108 -0.93 -20.19 -9.98
C ASP A 108 -2.01 -19.19 -9.56
N ILE A 109 -2.64 -19.42 -8.40
CA ILE A 109 -3.60 -18.50 -7.80
C ILE A 109 -2.92 -17.16 -7.52
N ILE A 110 -1.78 -17.16 -6.82
CA ILE A 110 -1.04 -15.93 -6.49
C ILE A 110 -0.67 -15.16 -7.76
N LYS A 111 -0.11 -15.84 -8.78
CA LYS A 111 0.22 -15.19 -10.06
C LYS A 111 -0.99 -14.52 -10.71
N ARG A 112 -2.13 -15.22 -10.76
CA ARG A 112 -3.38 -14.67 -11.32
C ARG A 112 -3.90 -13.51 -10.47
N THR A 113 -3.81 -13.58 -9.15
CA THR A 113 -4.17 -12.46 -8.26
C THR A 113 -3.41 -11.19 -8.62
N PHE A 114 -2.10 -11.26 -8.85
CA PHE A 114 -1.31 -10.08 -9.26
C PHE A 114 -1.67 -9.58 -10.67
N ILE A 115 -2.05 -10.47 -11.59
CA ILE A 115 -2.54 -10.08 -12.92
C ILE A 115 -3.86 -9.31 -12.81
N GLU A 116 -4.83 -9.81 -12.04
CA GLU A 116 -6.12 -9.15 -11.83
C GLU A 116 -5.98 -7.84 -11.06
N LEU A 117 -5.13 -7.82 -10.02
CA LEU A 117 -4.74 -6.61 -9.31
C LEU A 117 -4.24 -5.53 -10.28
N ASN A 118 -3.32 -5.90 -11.17
CA ASN A 118 -2.75 -4.98 -12.14
C ASN A 118 -3.79 -4.48 -13.15
N LYS A 119 -4.71 -5.33 -13.62
CA LYS A 119 -5.84 -4.88 -14.46
C LYS A 119 -6.71 -3.86 -13.72
N HIS A 120 -7.06 -4.15 -12.47
CA HIS A 120 -7.85 -3.24 -11.64
C HIS A 120 -7.16 -1.89 -11.45
N LEU A 121 -5.86 -1.90 -11.09
CA LEU A 121 -5.10 -0.67 -10.87
C LEU A 121 -5.06 0.21 -12.13
N ARG A 122 -4.97 -0.37 -13.33
CA ARG A 122 -5.04 0.40 -14.60
C ARG A 122 -6.39 1.06 -14.83
N GLU A 123 -7.48 0.53 -14.30
CA GLU A 123 -8.82 1.11 -14.46
C GLU A 123 -9.02 2.33 -13.54
N ILE A 124 -8.46 2.26 -12.32
CA ILE A 124 -8.69 3.26 -11.27
C ILE A 124 -7.61 4.35 -11.21
N VAL A 125 -6.36 4.03 -11.58
CA VAL A 125 -5.27 5.00 -11.65
C VAL A 125 -5.20 5.53 -13.08
N GLN A 126 -6.01 6.54 -13.35
CA GLN A 126 -5.84 7.42 -14.49
C GLN A 126 -5.08 8.64 -13.96
N ASP A 127 -3.80 8.76 -14.29
CA ASP A 127 -3.15 10.06 -14.22
C ASP A 127 -3.79 11.01 -15.24
N ASP A 128 -3.69 12.32 -15.02
CA ASP A 128 -4.13 13.34 -15.98
C ASP A 128 -3.36 13.28 -17.33
N SER A 129 -2.41 12.34 -17.49
CA SER A 129 -1.61 12.09 -18.70
C SER A 129 -1.69 10.67 -19.30
N GLY A 130 -2.52 9.77 -18.77
CA GLY A 130 -2.65 8.38 -19.25
C GLY A 130 -1.40 7.49 -19.16
N SER A 131 -0.34 7.87 -18.44
CA SER A 131 0.81 7.02 -18.15
C SER A 131 0.72 6.37 -16.77
N VAL A 132 0.61 5.04 -16.78
CA VAL A 132 0.83 4.20 -15.60
C VAL A 132 2.33 4.03 -15.39
N CYS A 133 3.03 5.05 -14.86
CA CYS A 133 4.30 4.97 -14.12
C CYS A 133 4.84 6.34 -13.70
#